data_AF-A0A3N4YSN8-F1
#
_entry.id   AF-A0A3N4YSN8-F1
#
_cell.length_a   1.000
_cell.length_b   1.000
_cell.length_c   1.000
_cell.angle_alpha   90.00
_cell.angle_beta   90.00
_cell.angle_gamma   90.00
#
_symmetry.space_group_name_H-M   'P 1'
#
loop_
_entity.id
_entity.type
_entity.pdbx_description
1 polymer ?
#
loop_
_entity_poly.entity_id
_entity_poly.type
_entity_poly.pdbx_seq_one_letter_code
_entity_poly.pdbx_strand_id
1 'polypeptide(L)'
;MKKRLSSRSRLTAVGLAGVMTLGLSAAQLTAGTASAEDAPAEATTTVTDHGLRITGPKTVDAYAYPGESFAFLDSARYLAAAEVGYEFATTRDSYGATPVMTMTTIDGKKRGETVTVPAELVDGMNGLKDGLRVRVVNSQGKVIFDEKRTLCPAGYDPQRIAPNGPSEASYPTFCGGNWFTRSVVFGVDQGWASNLEAYADIEGVKIGHKLTMTTAITRPLAAFLGISEEERKLKQKVTVRNVCKEWGCDDAAFRGEPMEGFSAEGADVGQLMQDVSPGTSAAGGIEDSGVVERTPNLYLADEIKRADNATASTEPGTKGAAPKVADPVNDTLPDLVAEPAWSIGTERQGGKDRLTFNAHEWNAGPAPLVVEGFRRPKGRVMDAYQFFYEEGEQVGYAKTGTMKYHAAPGHWHWHFLDFAQYELVTTKGELVTTSGKQSWCLVPTDPVDMLAKNAAWRPELIGLDSACGGKNAKWLRESLPVGWGDTYSQYQTEAFDLTGVPNGTYKIRITVNPDGNLHEVTAENNVSLRKVVLGGKPGARTVKVPKIDGVDTESGDYMFATETALTAFGTASTSAHTHH
;
A
#
# COMPACT_ATOMS: atom_id res chain seq x y z
N MET A 1 40.57 27.55 -39.07
CA MET A 1 40.24 27.86 -40.50
C MET A 1 40.55 26.64 -41.38
N LYS A 2 39.54 26.16 -42.11
CA LYS A 2 39.53 25.32 -43.33
C LYS A 2 40.54 24.15 -43.54
N LYS A 3 39.91 22.96 -43.66
CA LYS A 3 40.01 21.94 -44.74
C LYS A 3 41.17 20.91 -44.78
N ARG A 4 40.70 19.65 -44.66
CA ARG A 4 40.82 18.51 -45.61
C ARG A 4 42.12 17.68 -45.71
N LEU A 5 41.93 16.40 -45.33
CA LEU A 5 42.08 15.14 -46.11
C LEU A 5 43.44 14.54 -46.49
N SER A 6 43.45 13.21 -46.31
CA SER A 6 44.21 12.12 -46.96
C SER A 6 45.63 11.90 -46.42
N SER A 7 46.09 10.67 -46.15
CA SER A 7 46.31 9.60 -47.13
C SER A 7 46.73 8.26 -46.47
N ARG A 8 45.97 7.18 -46.76
CA ARG A 8 46.38 5.87 -47.34
C ARG A 8 47.71 5.20 -46.93
N SER A 9 47.62 3.90 -46.57
CA SER A 9 48.18 2.68 -47.25
C SER A 9 48.53 1.60 -46.21
N ARG A 10 47.96 0.39 -46.20
CA ARG A 10 48.09 -0.83 -47.06
C ARG A 10 48.80 -1.96 -46.29
N LEU A 11 48.23 -3.16 -46.30
CA LEU A 11 48.78 -4.50 -46.69
C LEU A 11 47.97 -5.60 -45.97
N THR A 12 47.09 -6.38 -46.65
CA THR A 12 47.27 -7.75 -47.25
C THR A 12 47.68 -8.83 -46.22
N ALA A 13 47.10 -10.04 -46.15
CA ALA A 13 46.64 -10.94 -47.23
C ALA A 13 45.82 -12.19 -46.75
N VAL A 14 45.15 -12.85 -47.72
CA VAL A 14 44.72 -14.29 -47.86
C VAL A 14 43.61 -14.81 -46.92
N GLY A 15 42.53 -15.50 -47.33
CA GLY A 15 42.03 -16.01 -48.61
C GLY A 15 41.23 -17.32 -48.37
N LEU A 16 40.05 -17.49 -49.00
CA LEU A 16 39.60 -18.72 -49.70
C LEU A 16 38.15 -18.59 -50.21
N ALA A 17 37.86 -19.28 -51.30
CA ALA A 17 36.71 -19.17 -52.17
C ALA A 17 35.51 -20.05 -51.76
N GLY A 18 34.31 -19.66 -52.21
CA GLY A 18 33.09 -20.48 -52.22
C GLY A 18 32.05 -19.87 -53.15
N VAL A 19 31.91 -20.45 -54.34
CA VAL A 19 30.99 -20.09 -55.42
C VAL A 19 29.59 -20.64 -55.13
N MET A 20 28.53 -19.85 -55.26
CA MET A 20 27.15 -20.36 -55.44
C MET A 20 26.54 -19.82 -56.72
N THR A 21 26.19 -20.76 -57.59
CA THR A 21 25.55 -20.61 -58.89
C THR A 21 24.05 -20.40 -58.78
N LEU A 22 23.52 -19.59 -59.72
CA LEU A 22 22.10 -19.40 -60.02
C LEU A 22 21.41 -20.70 -60.44
N GLY A 23 20.19 -20.90 -59.96
CA GLY A 23 19.22 -21.86 -60.49
C GLY A 23 17.83 -21.23 -60.53
N LEU A 24 17.40 -20.80 -61.72
CA LEU A 24 16.02 -20.46 -62.05
C LEU A 24 15.19 -21.74 -62.17
N SER A 25 13.96 -21.72 -61.68
CA SER A 25 12.89 -22.64 -62.10
C SER A 25 11.56 -21.89 -62.04
N ALA A 26 10.87 -21.85 -63.18
CA ALA A 26 9.58 -21.19 -63.37
C ALA A 26 8.44 -22.22 -63.32
N ALA A 27 7.29 -21.85 -62.75
CA ALA A 27 5.96 -22.30 -63.21
C ALA A 27 4.82 -21.50 -62.55
N GLN A 28 4.18 -20.66 -63.36
CA GLN A 28 2.76 -20.31 -63.48
C GLN A 28 1.84 -20.29 -62.24
N LEU A 29 1.23 -19.13 -61.99
CA LEU A 29 -0.17 -19.03 -61.57
C LEU A 29 -0.89 -17.88 -62.28
N THR A 30 -2.11 -18.19 -62.68
CA THR A 30 -3.07 -17.47 -63.51
C THR A 30 -3.64 -16.22 -62.85
N ALA A 31 -3.86 -15.17 -63.66
CA ALA A 31 -4.73 -14.05 -63.31
C ALA A 31 -6.20 -14.53 -63.27
N GLY A 32 -6.89 -14.24 -62.16
CA GLY A 32 -8.31 -14.47 -61.96
C GLY A 32 -8.88 -13.36 -61.07
N THR A 33 -9.96 -12.76 -61.56
CA THR A 33 -10.60 -11.52 -61.13
C THR A 33 -11.19 -11.54 -59.71
N ALA A 34 -11.18 -10.38 -59.08
CA ALA A 34 -11.88 -10.07 -57.84
C ALA A 34 -13.39 -10.40 -57.90
N SER A 35 -13.92 -10.92 -56.81
CA SER A 35 -15.30 -10.68 -56.39
C SER A 35 -15.26 -10.33 -54.92
N ALA A 36 -15.71 -9.12 -54.63
CA ALA A 36 -15.99 -8.63 -53.30
C ALA A 36 -17.37 -9.15 -52.89
N GLU A 37 -17.45 -9.80 -51.73
CA GLU A 37 -18.68 -9.92 -50.95
C GLU A 37 -18.34 -9.52 -49.50
N ASP A 38 -19.15 -8.60 -48.99
CA ASP A 38 -19.10 -7.98 -47.67
C ASP A 38 -19.35 -9.00 -46.53
N ALA A 39 -18.38 -9.07 -45.59
CA ALA A 39 -18.47 -9.12 -44.11
C ALA A 39 -19.38 -10.17 -43.40
N PRO A 40 -19.06 -10.61 -42.15
CA PRO A 40 -18.66 -9.72 -41.07
C PRO A 40 -17.22 -9.94 -40.60
N ALA A 41 -16.60 -8.82 -40.26
CA ALA A 41 -15.39 -8.76 -39.48
C ALA A 41 -15.60 -9.43 -38.12
N GLU A 42 -15.11 -10.66 -37.97
CA GLU A 42 -14.51 -11.03 -36.69
C GLU A 42 -13.24 -10.21 -36.57
N ALA A 43 -13.34 -9.09 -35.86
CA ALA A 43 -12.18 -8.52 -35.19
C ALA A 43 -11.76 -9.51 -34.10
N THR A 44 -11.12 -10.61 -34.50
CA THR A 44 -10.17 -11.32 -33.64
C THR A 44 -9.04 -10.35 -33.37
N THR A 45 -9.17 -9.59 -32.29
CA THR A 45 -8.00 -9.10 -31.57
C THR A 45 -7.23 -10.36 -31.16
N THR A 46 -6.16 -10.65 -31.90
CA THR A 46 -5.16 -11.62 -31.50
C THR A 46 -4.61 -11.15 -30.16
N VAL A 47 -5.08 -11.79 -29.08
CA VAL A 47 -4.44 -11.74 -27.78
C VAL A 47 -3.05 -12.33 -28.00
N THR A 48 -2.06 -11.46 -28.17
CA THR A 48 -0.66 -11.83 -28.07
C THR A 48 -0.44 -12.40 -26.68
N ASP A 49 0.24 -13.53 -26.55
CA ASP A 49 0.70 -14.05 -25.26
C ASP A 49 1.53 -12.94 -24.57
N HIS A 50 0.94 -12.29 -23.57
CA HIS A 50 1.54 -11.14 -22.90
C HIS A 50 2.39 -11.57 -21.66
N GLY A 51 2.65 -12.86 -21.49
CA GLY A 51 3.58 -13.37 -20.47
C GLY A 51 3.09 -13.30 -19.01
N LEU A 52 1.79 -13.03 -18.78
CA LEU A 52 1.17 -13.07 -17.46
C LEU A 52 0.68 -14.48 -17.14
N ARG A 53 1.13 -15.08 -16.04
CA ARG A 53 0.80 -16.48 -15.69
C ARG A 53 0.86 -16.75 -14.20
N ILE A 54 0.17 -17.81 -13.77
CA ILE A 54 0.35 -18.33 -12.41
C ILE A 54 1.57 -19.25 -12.37
N THR A 55 2.46 -19.03 -11.39
CA THR A 55 3.62 -19.87 -11.14
C THR A 55 3.78 -20.24 -9.66
N GLY A 56 4.56 -21.28 -9.40
CA GLY A 56 4.85 -21.77 -8.05
C GLY A 56 5.34 -23.22 -8.02
N PRO A 57 5.80 -23.72 -6.86
CA PRO A 57 6.31 -25.08 -6.69
C PRO A 57 5.21 -26.12 -6.91
N LYS A 58 5.54 -27.35 -7.29
CA LYS A 58 4.52 -28.42 -7.49
C LYS A 58 4.00 -29.04 -6.18
N THR A 59 4.69 -28.79 -5.07
CA THR A 59 4.39 -29.35 -3.76
C THR A 59 4.45 -28.24 -2.72
N VAL A 60 3.51 -28.25 -1.78
CA VAL A 60 3.49 -27.36 -0.61
C VAL A 60 2.96 -28.06 0.61
N ASP A 61 3.02 -27.34 1.73
CA ASP A 61 2.56 -27.79 3.01
C ASP A 61 1.34 -26.98 3.45
N ALA A 62 0.45 -27.62 4.20
CA ALA A 62 -0.56 -27.00 5.03
C ALA A 62 -0.26 -27.36 6.48
N TYR A 63 -0.73 -26.57 7.43
CA TYR A 63 -0.35 -26.72 8.83
C TYR A 63 -1.57 -26.92 9.71
N ALA A 64 -1.51 -27.93 10.59
CA ALA A 64 -2.57 -28.24 11.55
C ALA A 64 -1.99 -28.49 12.95
N TYR A 65 -2.72 -28.09 13.99
CA TYR A 65 -2.38 -28.47 15.37
C TYR A 65 -2.81 -29.91 15.68
N PRO A 66 -2.11 -30.60 16.60
CA PRO A 66 -2.56 -31.90 17.10
C PRO A 66 -3.94 -31.81 17.74
N GLY A 67 -4.87 -32.68 17.32
CA GLY A 67 -6.23 -32.74 17.87
C GLY A 67 -7.25 -31.89 17.12
N GLU A 68 -6.79 -30.90 16.34
CA GLU A 68 -7.66 -30.08 15.50
C GLU A 68 -8.07 -30.79 14.20
N SER A 69 -9.22 -30.40 13.67
CA SER A 69 -9.75 -30.87 12.39
C SER A 69 -9.69 -29.81 11.28
N PHE A 70 -8.94 -28.73 11.48
CA PHE A 70 -8.69 -27.72 10.47
C PHE A 70 -7.20 -27.66 10.12
N ALA A 71 -6.89 -27.22 8.90
CA ALA A 71 -5.53 -26.92 8.48
C ALA A 71 -5.49 -25.57 7.76
N PHE A 72 -4.53 -24.73 8.13
CA PHE A 72 -4.22 -23.48 7.44
C PHE A 72 -3.26 -23.78 6.29
N LEU A 73 -3.65 -23.39 5.08
CA LEU A 73 -2.82 -23.49 3.89
C LEU A 73 -2.48 -22.08 3.42
N ASP A 74 -1.24 -21.65 3.63
CA ASP A 74 -0.64 -20.53 2.92
C ASP A 74 0.52 -21.07 2.07
N SER A 75 0.60 -20.63 0.83
CA SER A 75 1.43 -21.31 -0.13
C SER A 75 1.93 -20.40 -1.24
N ALA A 76 3.22 -20.50 -1.56
CA ALA A 76 3.91 -19.63 -2.52
C ALA A 76 3.35 -19.75 -3.95
N ARG A 77 2.36 -18.92 -4.31
CA ARG A 77 1.78 -18.82 -5.67
C ARG A 77 2.02 -17.42 -6.14
N TYR A 78 2.38 -17.27 -7.39
CA TYR A 78 2.68 -15.95 -7.90
C TYR A 78 1.97 -15.68 -9.21
N LEU A 79 1.47 -14.46 -9.36
CA LEU A 79 1.10 -13.87 -10.63
C LEU A 79 2.35 -13.27 -11.25
N ALA A 80 2.95 -13.97 -12.21
CA ALA A 80 4.22 -13.61 -12.83
C ALA A 80 3.99 -12.84 -14.13
N ALA A 81 4.63 -11.69 -14.26
CA ALA A 81 4.62 -10.83 -15.43
C ALA A 81 6.03 -10.81 -16.05
N ALA A 82 6.36 -11.81 -16.89
CA ALA A 82 7.75 -11.99 -17.34
C ALA A 82 8.18 -11.01 -18.44
N GLU A 83 7.29 -10.75 -19.40
CA GLU A 83 7.63 -10.05 -20.65
C GLU A 83 7.26 -8.56 -20.61
N VAL A 84 6.15 -8.19 -19.98
CA VAL A 84 5.69 -6.81 -19.76
C VAL A 84 5.11 -6.69 -18.37
N GLY A 85 5.13 -5.49 -17.78
CA GLY A 85 4.43 -5.16 -16.55
C GLY A 85 2.97 -4.82 -16.79
N TYR A 86 2.17 -4.89 -15.73
CA TYR A 86 0.73 -4.62 -15.75
C TYR A 86 0.40 -3.64 -14.65
N GLU A 87 0.00 -2.44 -15.04
CA GLU A 87 -0.50 -1.41 -14.13
C GLU A 87 -2.02 -1.44 -14.14
N PHE A 88 -2.61 -1.37 -12.95
CA PHE A 88 -4.04 -1.15 -12.76
C PHE A 88 -4.22 0.14 -11.97
N ALA A 89 -5.03 1.04 -12.51
CA ALA A 89 -5.39 2.28 -11.84
C ALA A 89 -6.91 2.34 -11.71
N THR A 90 -7.38 2.52 -10.48
CA THR A 90 -8.81 2.65 -10.19
C THR A 90 -9.11 4.05 -9.67
N THR A 91 -10.16 4.68 -10.21
CA THR A 91 -10.57 6.04 -9.83
C THR A 91 -12.07 6.12 -9.58
N ARG A 92 -12.50 7.13 -8.83
CA ARG A 92 -13.92 7.53 -8.73
C ARG A 92 -14.03 9.05 -8.61
N ASP A 93 -15.08 9.63 -9.19
CA ASP A 93 -15.30 11.08 -9.23
C ASP A 93 -15.84 11.65 -7.90
N SER A 94 -16.48 10.82 -7.09
CA SER A 94 -16.97 11.14 -5.74
C SER A 94 -17.00 9.89 -4.86
N TYR A 95 -17.19 10.02 -3.55
CA TYR A 95 -17.16 8.86 -2.66
C TYR A 95 -18.27 7.85 -2.98
N GLY A 96 -19.45 8.33 -3.42
CA GLY A 96 -20.55 7.46 -3.84
C GLY A 96 -20.50 6.97 -5.29
N ALA A 97 -19.55 7.44 -6.10
CA ALA A 97 -19.44 7.02 -7.50
C ALA A 97 -18.88 5.60 -7.60
N THR A 98 -19.38 4.84 -8.58
CA THR A 98 -18.84 3.52 -8.92
C THR A 98 -17.39 3.67 -9.41
N PRO A 99 -16.42 2.95 -8.81
CA PRO A 99 -15.05 3.00 -9.27
C PRO A 99 -14.88 2.46 -10.69
N VAL A 100 -14.00 3.10 -11.46
CA VAL A 100 -13.61 2.70 -12.82
C VAL A 100 -12.14 2.28 -12.78
N MET A 101 -11.86 1.07 -13.26
CA MET A 101 -10.50 0.55 -13.33
C MET A 101 -10.00 0.55 -14.77
N THR A 102 -8.75 0.94 -14.95
CA THR A 102 -8.02 0.82 -16.21
C THR A 102 -6.82 -0.10 -16.04
N MET A 103 -6.40 -0.75 -17.12
CA MET A 103 -5.18 -1.55 -17.19
C MET A 103 -4.26 -0.98 -18.27
N THR A 104 -2.97 -0.88 -17.96
CA THR A 104 -1.93 -0.51 -18.93
C THR A 104 -0.78 -1.50 -18.88
N THR A 105 -0.34 -1.98 -20.05
CA THR A 105 0.89 -2.80 -20.15
C THR A 105 2.13 -1.91 -20.23
N ILE A 106 3.22 -2.29 -19.56
CA ILE A 106 4.48 -1.53 -19.49
C ILE A 106 5.64 -2.41 -20.01
N ASP A 107 6.32 -2.00 -21.08
CA ASP A 107 7.52 -2.67 -21.60
C ASP A 107 8.75 -1.77 -21.42
N GLY A 108 9.54 -2.03 -20.38
CA GLY A 108 10.61 -1.16 -19.91
C GLY A 108 10.06 0.24 -19.61
N LYS A 109 10.53 1.23 -20.36
CA LYS A 109 10.06 2.63 -20.26
C LYS A 109 8.85 2.93 -21.16
N LYS A 110 8.38 1.98 -21.97
CA LYS A 110 7.29 2.20 -22.92
C LYS A 110 5.96 1.85 -22.28
N ARG A 111 5.08 2.84 -22.20
CA ARG A 111 3.69 2.66 -21.80
C ARG A 111 2.86 2.25 -23.01
N GLY A 112 2.18 1.11 -22.91
CA GLY A 112 1.27 0.59 -23.93
C GLY A 112 -0.09 1.29 -23.93
N GLU A 113 -1.03 0.72 -24.69
CA GLU A 113 -2.42 1.18 -24.67
C GLU A 113 -3.04 0.96 -23.29
N THR A 114 -3.85 1.94 -22.87
CA THR A 114 -4.63 1.84 -21.63
C THR A 114 -6.04 1.41 -21.98
N VAL A 115 -6.47 0.27 -21.44
CA VAL A 115 -7.80 -0.28 -21.67
C VAL A 115 -8.63 -0.20 -20.41
N THR A 116 -9.95 0.00 -20.56
CA THR A 116 -10.87 -0.04 -19.41
C THR A 116 -11.19 -1.47 -19.04
N VAL A 117 -11.09 -1.80 -17.76
CA VAL A 117 -11.49 -3.11 -17.23
C VAL A 117 -13.02 -3.16 -17.20
N PRO A 118 -13.66 -4.23 -17.72
CA PRO A 118 -15.11 -4.39 -17.64
C PRO A 118 -15.61 -4.26 -16.20
N ALA A 119 -16.68 -3.47 -15.99
CA ALA A 119 -17.15 -3.12 -14.64
C ALA A 119 -17.54 -4.34 -13.80
N GLU A 120 -17.98 -5.43 -14.42
CA GLU A 120 -18.29 -6.70 -13.76
C GLU A 120 -17.07 -7.43 -13.20
N LEU A 121 -15.86 -7.07 -13.64
CA LEU A 121 -14.58 -7.60 -13.15
C LEU A 121 -13.94 -6.69 -12.09
N VAL A 122 -14.54 -5.55 -11.75
CA VAL A 122 -14.00 -4.58 -10.78
C VAL A 122 -14.64 -4.79 -9.41
N ASP A 123 -13.82 -4.97 -8.38
CA ASP A 123 -14.27 -5.04 -6.98
C ASP A 123 -13.92 -3.75 -6.23
N GLY A 124 -14.64 -2.67 -6.55
CA GLY A 124 -14.38 -1.36 -5.96
C GLY A 124 -12.93 -0.93 -6.14
N MET A 125 -12.26 -0.58 -5.03
CA MET A 125 -10.82 -0.24 -4.99
C MET A 125 -9.93 -1.46 -4.67
N ASN A 126 -10.52 -2.63 -4.40
CA ASN A 126 -9.82 -3.78 -3.80
C ASN A 126 -9.13 -4.68 -4.83
N GLY A 127 -9.47 -4.54 -6.12
CA GLY A 127 -8.87 -5.33 -7.19
C GLY A 127 -9.89 -5.92 -8.14
N LEU A 128 -9.61 -7.13 -8.62
CA LEU A 128 -10.35 -7.80 -9.68
C LEU A 128 -11.33 -8.81 -9.09
N LYS A 129 -12.63 -8.50 -9.21
CA LYS A 129 -13.75 -9.24 -8.62
C LYS A 129 -13.77 -10.69 -9.07
N ASP A 130 -13.94 -11.61 -8.10
CA ASP A 130 -13.98 -13.06 -8.37
C ASP A 130 -12.79 -13.53 -9.23
N GLY A 131 -11.65 -12.83 -9.16
CA GLY A 131 -10.52 -13.04 -10.05
C GLY A 131 -9.72 -14.29 -9.73
N LEU A 132 -9.67 -14.68 -8.46
CA LEU A 132 -8.91 -15.82 -7.96
C LEU A 132 -9.88 -16.90 -7.45
N ARG A 133 -9.63 -18.16 -7.83
CA ARG A 133 -10.33 -19.33 -7.31
C ARG A 133 -9.34 -20.30 -6.69
N VAL A 134 -9.61 -20.73 -5.46
CA VAL A 134 -8.84 -21.76 -4.76
C VAL A 134 -9.74 -22.95 -4.53
N ARG A 135 -9.33 -24.11 -5.06
CA ARG A 135 -10.07 -25.37 -4.92
C ARG A 135 -9.17 -26.46 -4.35
N VAL A 136 -9.60 -27.08 -3.27
CA VAL A 136 -8.87 -28.19 -2.63
C VAL A 136 -9.67 -29.48 -2.72
N VAL A 137 -8.98 -30.54 -3.12
CA VAL A 137 -9.53 -31.89 -3.30
C VAL A 137 -8.76 -32.86 -2.42
N ASN A 138 -9.46 -33.73 -1.70
CA ASN A 138 -8.83 -34.76 -0.88
C ASN A 138 -8.33 -35.95 -1.74
N SER A 139 -7.66 -36.91 -1.11
CA SER A 139 -7.15 -38.12 -1.79
C SER A 139 -8.23 -39.01 -2.42
N GLN A 140 -9.49 -38.86 -2.02
CA GLN A 140 -10.64 -39.59 -2.56
C GLN A 140 -11.29 -38.88 -3.76
N GLY A 141 -10.79 -37.69 -4.15
CA GLY A 141 -11.39 -36.88 -5.21
C GLY A 141 -12.56 -36.00 -4.76
N LYS A 142 -12.89 -35.96 -3.46
CA LYS A 142 -13.93 -35.08 -2.91
C LYS A 142 -13.38 -33.65 -2.81
N VAL A 143 -14.15 -32.68 -3.29
CA VAL A 143 -13.88 -31.25 -3.06
C VAL A 143 -14.20 -30.92 -1.61
N ILE A 144 -13.22 -30.36 -0.91
CA ILE A 144 -13.32 -30.00 0.51
C ILE A 144 -13.19 -28.49 0.75
N PHE A 145 -12.77 -27.74 -0.28
CA PHE A 145 -12.73 -26.28 -0.29
C PHE A 145 -12.87 -25.81 -1.73
N ASP A 146 -13.68 -24.78 -1.99
CA ASP A 146 -13.87 -24.22 -3.33
C ASP A 146 -14.43 -22.80 -3.24
N GLU A 147 -13.54 -21.82 -3.22
CA GLU A 147 -13.91 -20.42 -3.04
C GLU A 147 -13.36 -19.56 -4.16
N LYS A 148 -14.11 -18.49 -4.45
CA LYS A 148 -13.63 -17.37 -5.23
C LYS A 148 -13.39 -16.19 -4.30
N ARG A 149 -12.42 -15.36 -4.66
CA ARG A 149 -12.13 -14.10 -4.01
C ARG A 149 -11.62 -13.08 -5.01
N THR A 150 -11.61 -11.83 -4.57
CA THR A 150 -10.99 -10.74 -5.30
C THR A 150 -9.51 -11.03 -5.49
N LEU A 151 -9.02 -10.84 -6.71
CA LEU A 151 -7.60 -10.93 -7.03
C LEU A 151 -7.01 -9.53 -6.87
N CYS A 152 -6.09 -9.37 -5.92
CA CYS A 152 -5.16 -8.26 -5.92
C CYS A 152 -4.04 -8.56 -6.93
N PRO A 153 -3.80 -7.72 -7.95
CA PRO A 153 -2.67 -7.88 -8.86
C PRO A 153 -1.35 -7.53 -8.16
N ALA A 154 -1.37 -6.54 -7.26
CA ALA A 154 -0.35 -6.41 -6.24
C ALA A 154 -0.45 -7.61 -5.27
N GLY A 155 0.57 -7.81 -4.46
CA GLY A 155 0.53 -8.84 -3.44
C GLY A 155 1.74 -8.71 -2.54
N TYR A 156 1.62 -9.26 -1.34
CA TYR A 156 2.76 -9.35 -0.43
C TYR A 156 3.89 -10.19 -1.08
N ASP A 157 5.10 -10.08 -0.53
CA ASP A 157 6.25 -10.89 -0.97
C ASP A 157 6.53 -10.84 -2.50
N PRO A 158 6.62 -9.66 -3.14
CA PRO A 158 6.91 -9.57 -4.56
C PRO A 158 8.30 -10.18 -4.89
N GLN A 159 8.35 -11.03 -5.91
CA GLN A 159 9.55 -11.76 -6.32
C GLN A 159 10.07 -11.26 -7.66
N ARG A 160 11.36 -10.94 -7.71
CA ARG A 160 12.05 -10.66 -8.96
C ARG A 160 12.38 -11.97 -9.68
N ILE A 161 11.73 -12.20 -10.82
CA ILE A 161 11.83 -13.47 -11.58
C ILE A 161 12.72 -13.35 -12.83
N ALA A 162 13.00 -12.12 -13.27
CA ALA A 162 13.87 -11.85 -14.40
C ALA A 162 14.59 -10.49 -14.25
N PRO A 163 15.75 -10.30 -14.91
CA PRO A 163 16.55 -9.09 -14.76
C PRO A 163 16.08 -7.90 -15.61
N ASN A 164 15.04 -8.06 -16.42
CA ASN A 164 14.49 -7.06 -17.35
C ASN A 164 13.54 -6.05 -16.69
N GLY A 165 13.23 -6.24 -15.40
CA GLY A 165 12.46 -5.30 -14.58
C GLY A 165 13.29 -4.33 -13.76
N PRO A 166 12.62 -3.41 -13.03
CA PRO A 166 13.27 -2.60 -12.01
C PRO A 166 13.96 -3.49 -10.95
N SER A 167 14.95 -2.94 -10.26
CA SER A 167 15.69 -3.66 -9.22
C SER A 167 14.85 -3.90 -7.97
N GLU A 168 13.89 -3.01 -7.72
CA GLU A 168 12.90 -3.07 -6.64
C GLU A 168 11.49 -3.01 -7.26
N ALA A 169 10.49 -3.61 -6.58
CA ALA A 169 9.11 -3.52 -7.04
C ALA A 169 8.60 -2.07 -6.96
N SER A 170 7.96 -1.60 -8.03
CA SER A 170 7.43 -0.24 -8.15
C SER A 170 6.06 -0.10 -7.48
N TYR A 171 5.24 -1.15 -7.54
CA TYR A 171 3.87 -1.15 -7.03
C TYR A 171 3.80 -1.53 -5.55
N PRO A 172 2.75 -1.10 -4.83
CA PRO A 172 2.54 -1.49 -3.44
C PRO A 172 2.37 -3.00 -3.29
N THR A 173 2.52 -3.49 -2.06
CA THR A 173 2.33 -4.89 -1.68
C THR A 173 0.88 -5.23 -1.31
N PHE A 174 -0.06 -4.30 -1.54
CA PHE A 174 -1.47 -4.43 -1.19
C PHE A 174 -2.36 -3.82 -2.29
N CYS A 175 -3.65 -4.12 -2.24
CA CYS A 175 -4.70 -3.42 -2.98
C CYS A 175 -5.75 -2.90 -1.99
N GLY A 176 -6.58 -1.96 -2.44
CA GLY A 176 -7.63 -1.38 -1.61
C GLY A 176 -7.27 0.02 -1.09
N GLY A 177 -8.25 0.61 -0.41
CA GLY A 177 -8.15 1.91 0.21
C GLY A 177 -9.09 1.98 1.41
N ASN A 178 -9.65 3.15 1.69
CA ASN A 178 -10.72 3.37 2.66
C ASN A 178 -11.93 4.07 2.00
N TRP A 179 -12.93 4.45 2.80
CA TRP A 179 -14.14 5.14 2.31
C TRP A 179 -13.90 6.43 1.54
N PHE A 180 -12.75 7.08 1.72
CA PHE A 180 -12.38 8.36 1.13
C PHE A 180 -11.32 8.26 0.03
N THR A 181 -10.81 7.05 -0.27
CA THR A 181 -9.85 6.84 -1.35
C THR A 181 -10.42 7.19 -2.72
N ARG A 182 -9.85 8.18 -3.39
CA ARG A 182 -10.26 8.67 -4.71
C ARG A 182 -9.59 7.87 -5.82
N SER A 183 -8.33 7.48 -5.62
CA SER A 183 -7.61 6.63 -6.56
C SER A 183 -6.61 5.69 -5.90
N VAL A 184 -6.45 4.52 -6.49
CA VAL A 184 -5.41 3.52 -6.15
C VAL A 184 -4.68 3.06 -7.39
N VAL A 185 -3.40 2.73 -7.24
CA VAL A 185 -2.56 2.14 -8.28
C VAL A 185 -1.90 0.89 -7.73
N PHE A 186 -2.02 -0.22 -8.45
CA PHE A 186 -1.37 -1.47 -8.12
C PHE A 186 -1.00 -2.23 -9.40
N GLY A 187 -0.13 -3.23 -9.30
CA GLY A 187 0.35 -3.90 -10.49
C GLY A 187 1.42 -4.93 -10.22
N VAL A 188 1.94 -5.48 -11.32
CA VAL A 188 3.11 -6.36 -11.33
C VAL A 188 4.09 -5.80 -12.35
N ASP A 189 5.31 -5.49 -11.92
CA ASP A 189 6.36 -5.01 -12.81
C ASP A 189 6.77 -6.07 -13.85
N GLN A 190 7.29 -5.63 -14.99
CA GLN A 190 7.96 -6.51 -15.95
C GLN A 190 9.09 -7.26 -15.23
N GLY A 191 9.19 -8.57 -15.41
CA GLY A 191 10.20 -9.40 -14.75
C GLY A 191 9.96 -9.64 -13.26
N TRP A 192 8.76 -9.33 -12.74
CA TRP A 192 8.35 -9.57 -11.37
C TRP A 192 7.17 -10.53 -11.26
N ALA A 193 6.91 -11.00 -10.05
CA ALA A 193 5.75 -11.79 -9.71
C ALA A 193 5.22 -11.40 -8.32
N SER A 194 3.92 -11.18 -8.18
CA SER A 194 3.28 -10.87 -6.90
C SER A 194 2.66 -12.12 -6.28
N ASN A 195 2.72 -12.27 -4.96
CA ASN A 195 2.09 -13.42 -4.30
C ASN A 195 0.57 -13.34 -4.48
N LEU A 196 -0.03 -14.48 -4.83
CA LEU A 196 -1.48 -14.65 -4.85
C LEU A 196 -1.90 -15.15 -3.48
N GLU A 197 -2.65 -14.33 -2.74
CA GLU A 197 -3.26 -14.62 -1.42
C GLU A 197 -4.28 -15.78 -1.48
N ALA A 198 -3.78 -16.95 -1.83
CA ALA A 198 -4.51 -18.18 -2.08
C ALA A 198 -4.59 -19.03 -0.81
N TYR A 199 -4.81 -18.38 0.34
CA TYR A 199 -4.93 -19.05 1.62
C TYR A 199 -6.24 -19.86 1.71
N ALA A 200 -6.24 -20.94 2.47
CA ALA A 200 -7.46 -21.71 2.72
C ALA A 200 -7.46 -22.29 4.13
N ASP A 201 -8.56 -22.05 4.85
CA ASP A 201 -8.91 -22.77 6.07
C ASP A 201 -9.75 -23.98 5.70
N ILE A 202 -9.16 -25.17 5.87
CA ILE A 202 -9.75 -26.40 5.36
C ILE A 202 -10.20 -27.27 6.53
N GLU A 203 -11.51 -27.34 6.74
CA GLU A 203 -12.13 -28.22 7.73
C GLU A 203 -12.09 -29.71 7.33
N GLY A 204 -12.18 -30.59 8.32
CA GLY A 204 -12.19 -32.04 8.14
C GLY A 204 -10.85 -32.63 7.71
N VAL A 205 -9.75 -31.89 7.89
CA VAL A 205 -8.40 -32.30 7.49
C VAL A 205 -7.58 -32.66 8.73
N LYS A 206 -6.74 -33.70 8.60
CA LYS A 206 -5.84 -34.15 9.68
C LYS A 206 -4.40 -34.20 9.18
N ILE A 207 -3.47 -34.12 10.12
CA ILE A 207 -2.03 -34.33 9.88
C ILE A 207 -1.81 -35.62 9.09
N GLY A 208 -0.99 -35.54 8.03
CA GLY A 208 -0.69 -36.65 7.13
C GLY A 208 -1.70 -36.85 5.98
N HIS A 209 -2.81 -36.12 5.95
CA HIS A 209 -3.66 -36.08 4.76
C HIS A 209 -2.88 -35.55 3.55
N LYS A 210 -3.16 -36.14 2.39
CA LYS A 210 -2.66 -35.68 1.09
C LYS A 210 -3.79 -35.01 0.34
N LEU A 211 -3.59 -33.76 -0.02
CA LEU A 211 -4.58 -32.97 -0.75
C LEU A 211 -3.99 -32.53 -2.09
N THR A 212 -4.88 -32.06 -2.96
CA THR A 212 -4.53 -31.41 -4.21
C THR A 212 -5.22 -30.05 -4.23
N MET A 213 -4.42 -28.98 -4.23
CA MET A 213 -4.91 -27.63 -4.43
C MET A 213 -4.82 -27.26 -5.91
N THR A 214 -5.81 -26.54 -6.40
CA THR A 214 -5.79 -25.86 -7.69
C THR A 214 -6.08 -24.38 -7.45
N THR A 215 -5.09 -23.55 -7.72
CA THR A 215 -5.23 -22.09 -7.78
C THR A 215 -5.46 -21.69 -9.22
N ALA A 216 -6.46 -20.85 -9.49
CA ALA A 216 -6.77 -20.43 -10.85
C ALA A 216 -7.26 -19.00 -10.93
N ILE A 217 -6.80 -18.27 -11.96
CA ILE A 217 -7.47 -17.06 -12.41
C ILE A 217 -8.76 -17.49 -13.13
N THR A 218 -9.88 -16.86 -12.79
CA THR A 218 -11.18 -17.23 -13.34
C THR A 218 -11.26 -16.93 -14.83
N ARG A 219 -12.09 -17.68 -15.56
CA ARG A 219 -12.15 -17.59 -17.03
C ARG A 219 -12.47 -16.18 -17.55
N PRO A 220 -13.46 -15.45 -17.00
CA PRO A 220 -13.76 -14.10 -17.48
C PRO A 220 -12.55 -13.18 -17.36
N LEU A 221 -11.85 -13.25 -16.21
CA LEU A 221 -10.68 -12.42 -15.99
C LEU A 221 -9.48 -12.86 -16.85
N ALA A 222 -9.22 -14.16 -16.96
CA ALA A 222 -8.16 -14.67 -17.83
C ALA A 222 -8.37 -14.29 -19.30
N ALA A 223 -9.62 -14.27 -19.78
CA ALA A 223 -9.93 -13.83 -21.13
C ALA A 223 -9.64 -12.33 -21.34
N PHE A 224 -9.95 -11.48 -20.35
CA PHE A 224 -9.61 -10.06 -20.39
C PHE A 224 -8.10 -9.81 -20.34
N LEU A 225 -7.39 -10.49 -19.44
CA LEU A 225 -5.94 -10.36 -19.26
C LEU A 225 -5.11 -11.07 -20.33
N GLY A 226 -5.76 -11.86 -21.20
CA GLY A 226 -5.09 -12.62 -22.24
C GLY A 226 -4.28 -13.83 -21.75
N ILE A 227 -4.66 -14.42 -20.62
CA ILE A 227 -3.98 -15.58 -20.02
C ILE A 227 -4.56 -16.87 -20.58
N SER A 228 -3.70 -17.76 -21.08
CA SER A 228 -4.13 -19.06 -21.64
C SER A 228 -4.74 -19.99 -20.58
N GLU A 229 -5.51 -21.00 -21.02
CA GLU A 229 -6.15 -21.98 -20.12
C GLU A 229 -5.16 -22.80 -19.28
N GLU A 230 -3.93 -22.99 -19.78
CA GLU A 230 -2.86 -23.69 -19.07
C GLU A 230 -2.14 -22.77 -18.09
N GLU A 231 -1.87 -21.52 -18.48
CA GLU A 231 -1.13 -20.55 -17.66
C GLU A 231 -1.95 -19.95 -16.52
N ARG A 232 -3.28 -19.94 -16.66
CA ARG A 232 -4.17 -19.44 -15.61
C ARG A 232 -4.36 -20.41 -14.45
N LYS A 233 -3.74 -21.61 -14.47
CA LYS A 233 -3.95 -22.64 -13.43
C LYS A 233 -2.64 -23.17 -12.88
N LEU A 234 -2.62 -23.35 -11.58
CA LEU A 234 -1.54 -24.03 -10.88
C LEU A 234 -2.11 -25.13 -9.99
N LYS A 235 -1.70 -26.37 -10.25
CA LYS A 235 -2.11 -27.55 -9.49
C LYS A 235 -0.95 -28.05 -8.64
N GLN A 236 -1.22 -28.23 -7.34
CA GLN A 236 -0.21 -28.53 -6.34
C GLN A 236 -0.62 -29.66 -5.42
N LYS A 237 0.35 -30.50 -5.06
CA LYS A 237 0.20 -31.51 -4.03
C LYS A 237 0.44 -30.84 -2.67
N VAL A 238 -0.48 -31.06 -1.74
CA VAL A 238 -0.41 -30.48 -0.39
C VAL A 238 -0.20 -31.58 0.63
N THR A 239 0.78 -31.38 1.52
CA THR A 239 1.04 -32.25 2.68
C THR A 239 0.65 -31.53 3.96
N VAL A 240 -0.20 -32.15 4.78
CA VAL A 240 -0.62 -31.55 6.06
C VAL A 240 0.40 -31.89 7.15
N ARG A 241 1.15 -30.88 7.59
CA ARG A 241 2.18 -30.93 8.62
C ARG A 241 1.63 -30.56 10.00
N ASN A 242 2.37 -30.98 11.01
CA ASN A 242 2.06 -30.73 12.41
C ASN A 242 2.78 -29.46 12.88
N VAL A 243 2.03 -28.40 13.20
CA VAL A 243 2.57 -27.12 13.70
C VAL A 243 3.52 -27.34 14.88
N CYS A 244 3.10 -28.13 15.87
CA CYS A 244 3.89 -28.39 17.07
C CYS A 244 5.22 -29.10 16.82
N LYS A 245 5.37 -29.81 15.70
CA LYS A 245 6.65 -30.44 15.33
C LYS A 245 7.59 -29.47 14.61
N GLU A 246 7.04 -28.53 13.85
CA GLU A 246 7.85 -27.59 13.07
C GLU A 246 8.27 -26.38 13.92
N TRP A 247 7.38 -25.87 14.78
CA TRP A 247 7.59 -24.62 15.52
C TRP A 247 7.30 -24.69 17.03
N GLY A 248 6.90 -25.85 17.54
CA GLY A 248 6.46 -25.98 18.94
C GLY A 248 4.98 -25.61 19.14
N CYS A 249 4.40 -25.99 20.28
CA CYS A 249 2.98 -25.74 20.57
C CYS A 249 2.72 -24.40 21.29
N ASP A 250 3.77 -23.64 21.59
CA ASP A 250 3.64 -22.40 22.38
C ASP A 250 3.35 -21.18 21.51
N ASP A 251 3.60 -21.27 20.20
CA ASP A 251 3.20 -20.25 19.23
C ASP A 251 1.67 -20.25 19.05
N ALA A 252 1.04 -19.18 19.53
CA ALA A 252 -0.39 -18.91 19.42
C ALA A 252 -0.82 -18.43 18.02
N ALA A 253 0.13 -18.14 17.11
CA ALA A 253 -0.10 -17.48 15.83
C ALA A 253 -1.09 -18.19 14.89
N PHE A 254 -1.40 -19.47 15.11
CA PHE A 254 -2.33 -20.24 14.26
C PHE A 254 -3.49 -20.87 15.04
N ARG A 255 -3.63 -20.61 16.35
CA ARG A 255 -4.79 -21.08 17.13
C ARG A 255 -5.97 -20.18 16.79
N GLY A 256 -6.79 -20.58 15.82
CA GLY A 256 -8.00 -19.90 15.38
C GLY A 256 -9.08 -19.76 16.45
N GLU A 257 -8.83 -18.93 17.47
CA GLU A 257 -9.89 -18.17 18.11
C GLU A 257 -10.33 -17.11 17.09
N PRO A 258 -11.64 -16.96 16.81
CA PRO A 258 -12.09 -15.77 16.10
C PRO A 258 -11.65 -14.58 16.95
N MET A 259 -10.89 -13.65 16.38
CA MET A 259 -10.64 -12.35 17.00
C MET A 259 -11.97 -11.60 17.08
N GLU A 260 -12.81 -11.97 18.05
CA GLU A 260 -13.85 -11.09 18.56
C GLU A 260 -13.12 -9.91 19.23
N GLY A 261 -12.99 -8.82 18.48
CA GLY A 261 -12.53 -7.55 19.01
C GLY A 261 -11.07 -7.21 18.70
N PHE A 262 -10.70 -7.08 17.43
CA PHE A 262 -9.72 -6.04 17.07
C PHE A 262 -10.46 -4.70 17.02
N SER A 263 -10.76 -4.15 18.19
CA SER A 263 -10.51 -2.71 18.33
C SER A 263 -9.01 -2.54 18.18
N ALA A 264 -8.59 -1.47 17.52
CA ALA A 264 -7.21 -1.04 17.40
C ALA A 264 -6.61 -0.75 18.79
N GLU A 265 -6.41 -1.76 19.64
CA GLU A 265 -5.48 -1.69 20.74
C GLU A 265 -4.09 -1.84 20.12
N GLY A 266 -3.32 -0.76 20.23
CA GLY A 266 -2.03 -0.60 19.56
C GLY A 266 -1.15 -1.84 19.73
N ALA A 267 -0.73 -2.41 18.59
CA ALA A 267 0.40 -3.30 18.55
C ALA A 267 1.60 -2.56 19.16
N ASP A 268 2.29 -3.18 20.11
CA ASP A 268 3.50 -2.65 20.74
C ASP A 268 4.67 -2.74 19.75
N VAL A 269 4.73 -1.76 18.83
CA VAL A 269 5.81 -1.62 17.83
C VAL A 269 7.16 -1.32 18.51
N GLY A 270 7.15 -0.88 19.77
CA GLY A 270 8.34 -0.45 20.51
C GLY A 270 9.30 -1.58 20.90
N GLN A 271 8.84 -2.83 20.91
CA GLN A 271 9.65 -3.98 21.32
C GLN A 271 10.23 -4.78 20.12
N LEU A 272 9.67 -4.61 18.92
CA LEU A 272 10.11 -5.30 17.69
C LEU A 272 11.40 -4.70 17.05
N MET A 273 11.74 -3.44 17.34
CA MET A 273 12.82 -2.73 16.65
C MET A 273 14.19 -2.73 17.37
N GLN A 274 14.37 -3.47 18.47
CA GLN A 274 15.64 -3.45 19.21
C GLN A 274 16.70 -4.47 18.74
N ASP A 275 16.38 -5.41 17.83
CA ASP A 275 17.28 -6.55 17.51
C ASP A 275 17.74 -6.69 16.04
N VAL A 276 17.63 -5.66 15.18
CA VAL A 276 18.18 -5.74 13.81
C VAL A 276 19.58 -5.11 13.75
N SER A 277 20.60 -5.96 13.61
CA SER A 277 21.97 -5.54 13.22
C SER A 277 22.12 -5.46 11.70
N PRO A 278 22.99 -4.58 11.16
CA PRO A 278 23.04 -4.26 9.73
C PRO A 278 23.83 -5.31 8.92
N GLY A 279 23.24 -5.79 7.82
CA GLY A 279 23.89 -6.60 6.79
C GLY A 279 24.10 -5.81 5.50
N THR A 280 25.33 -5.79 4.99
CA THR A 280 25.82 -4.99 3.86
C THR A 280 25.31 -5.45 2.49
N SER A 281 24.96 -4.52 1.59
CA SER A 281 24.63 -4.77 0.16
C SER A 281 25.64 -4.09 -0.79
N ALA A 282 25.93 -4.75 -1.92
CA ALA A 282 26.97 -4.40 -2.89
C ALA A 282 26.42 -3.67 -4.14
N ALA A 283 27.25 -2.79 -4.71
CA ALA A 283 26.89 -1.74 -5.67
C ALA A 283 26.90 -2.13 -7.17
N GLY A 284 26.04 -1.46 -7.94
CA GLY A 284 26.13 -1.25 -9.39
C GLY A 284 25.16 -0.13 -9.80
N GLY A 285 25.59 0.82 -10.63
CA GLY A 285 24.79 1.99 -11.05
C GLY A 285 24.90 2.25 -12.55
N ILE A 286 23.87 2.88 -13.16
CA ILE A 286 23.85 3.41 -14.53
C ILE A 286 22.91 4.64 -14.60
N GLU A 287 23.27 5.57 -15.50
CA GLU A 287 22.88 6.99 -15.62
C GLU A 287 21.47 7.33 -16.18
N ASP A 288 21.07 8.56 -15.81
CA ASP A 288 19.87 9.36 -16.10
C ASP A 288 19.55 9.60 -17.59
N SER A 289 18.25 9.68 -17.92
CA SER A 289 17.75 10.38 -19.12
C SER A 289 16.23 10.64 -19.05
N GLY A 290 15.89 11.92 -18.94
CA GLY A 290 14.55 12.48 -18.77
C GLY A 290 13.51 12.12 -19.83
N VAL A 291 12.34 11.76 -19.31
CA VAL A 291 11.00 11.76 -19.94
C VAL A 291 10.04 12.07 -18.80
N VAL A 292 9.08 12.99 -18.99
CA VAL A 292 8.07 13.45 -18.01
C VAL A 292 7.77 12.39 -16.95
N GLU A 293 8.41 12.53 -15.79
CA GLU A 293 8.48 11.51 -14.76
C GLU A 293 7.17 11.46 -13.97
N ARG A 294 6.43 10.36 -14.11
CA ARG A 294 5.68 9.81 -12.97
C ARG A 294 6.68 8.92 -12.22
N THR A 295 7.50 9.54 -11.38
CA THR A 295 8.49 8.88 -10.54
C THR A 295 7.77 8.02 -9.51
N PRO A 296 7.94 6.67 -9.51
CA PRO A 296 7.12 5.79 -8.66
C PRO A 296 7.37 5.94 -7.16
N ASN A 297 8.47 6.57 -6.76
CA ASN A 297 8.78 6.85 -5.37
C ASN A 297 9.63 8.13 -5.34
N LEU A 298 9.39 8.98 -4.33
CA LEU A 298 10.27 10.09 -3.93
C LEU A 298 11.70 9.63 -3.56
N TYR A 299 11.96 8.32 -3.65
CA TYR A 299 13.23 7.65 -3.45
C TYR A 299 13.34 6.54 -4.50
N LEU A 300 13.63 6.88 -5.76
CA LEU A 300 14.12 5.85 -6.68
C LEU A 300 15.43 5.32 -6.11
N ALA A 301 15.61 4.00 -6.15
CA ALA A 301 16.68 3.22 -5.53
C ALA A 301 18.14 3.67 -5.83
N ASP A 302 18.36 4.67 -6.67
CA ASP A 302 19.66 5.33 -6.85
C ASP A 302 19.89 6.54 -5.93
N GLU A 303 18.85 7.13 -5.34
CA GLU A 303 18.93 8.19 -4.33
C GLU A 303 19.14 7.65 -2.92
N ILE A 304 18.78 6.39 -2.66
CA ILE A 304 19.15 5.70 -1.42
C ILE A 304 20.69 5.54 -1.32
N LYS A 305 21.41 5.45 -2.45
CA LYS A 305 22.89 5.47 -2.47
C LYS A 305 23.48 6.83 -2.11
N ARG A 306 22.72 7.93 -2.25
CA ARG A 306 23.08 9.24 -1.64
C ARG A 306 22.54 9.37 -0.22
N ALA A 307 21.46 8.68 0.12
CA ALA A 307 20.88 8.62 1.46
C ALA A 307 21.74 7.86 2.48
N ASP A 308 22.67 7.01 2.08
CA ASP A 308 23.71 6.54 3.01
C ASP A 308 24.63 7.68 3.50
N ASN A 309 24.66 8.82 2.79
CA ASN A 309 25.21 10.08 3.29
C ASN A 309 24.14 11.10 3.74
N ALA A 310 22.87 10.99 3.31
CA ALA A 310 21.76 11.88 3.73
C ALA A 310 20.93 11.37 4.93
N THR A 311 21.20 10.15 5.43
CA THR A 311 20.79 9.65 6.74
C THR A 311 21.56 10.34 7.87
N ALA A 312 22.64 11.07 7.54
CA ALA A 312 23.15 12.12 8.40
C ALA A 312 22.22 13.34 8.33
N SER A 313 21.01 13.19 8.89
CA SER A 313 20.20 14.34 9.31
C SER A 313 21.10 15.22 10.19
N THR A 314 21.46 16.38 9.67
CA THR A 314 22.33 17.33 10.34
C THR A 314 21.42 18.20 11.20
N GLU A 315 21.62 18.18 12.53
CA GLU A 315 20.84 19.03 13.44
C GLU A 315 20.79 20.46 12.88
N PRO A 316 19.62 21.14 12.90
CA PRO A 316 19.49 22.52 12.47
C PRO A 316 20.63 23.42 12.97
N GLY A 317 21.35 24.04 12.05
CA GLY A 317 22.47 24.95 12.35
C GLY A 317 23.85 24.28 12.46
N THR A 318 23.96 22.98 12.16
CA THR A 318 25.26 22.33 11.99
C THR A 318 25.87 22.60 10.60
N LYS A 319 27.20 22.49 10.50
CA LYS A 319 27.94 22.78 9.27
C LYS A 319 27.57 21.75 8.19
N GLY A 320 26.96 22.22 7.09
CA GLY A 320 26.51 21.40 5.97
C GLY A 320 25.00 21.17 5.92
N ALA A 321 24.24 21.62 6.93
CA ALA A 321 22.78 21.58 6.89
C ALA A 321 22.22 22.54 5.82
N ALA A 322 21.07 22.17 5.24
CA ALA A 322 20.28 23.06 4.38
C ALA A 322 19.95 24.38 5.11
N PRO A 323 19.68 25.48 4.39
CA PRO A 323 19.38 26.75 5.05
C PRO A 323 18.07 26.67 5.85
N LYS A 324 18.00 27.44 6.94
CA LYS A 324 16.72 27.76 7.56
C LYS A 324 15.94 28.69 6.62
N VAL A 325 14.71 28.33 6.31
CA VAL A 325 13.83 29.10 5.41
C VAL A 325 12.65 29.64 6.21
N ALA A 326 12.30 30.92 6.01
CA ALA A 326 11.14 31.54 6.63
C ALA A 326 9.87 31.36 5.78
N ASP A 327 10.03 31.51 4.46
CA ASP A 327 8.97 31.40 3.46
C ASP A 327 9.39 30.35 2.41
N PRO A 328 9.08 29.06 2.63
CA PRO A 328 9.40 28.01 1.68
C PRO A 328 8.63 28.17 0.37
N VAL A 329 9.17 27.63 -0.72
CA VAL A 329 8.51 27.68 -2.04
C VAL A 329 7.29 26.75 -2.03
N ASN A 330 6.16 27.19 -2.58
CA ASN A 330 4.91 26.41 -2.58
C ASN A 330 5.05 24.98 -3.13
N ASP A 331 5.88 24.76 -4.16
CA ASP A 331 6.08 23.43 -4.74
C ASP A 331 6.79 22.44 -3.80
N THR A 332 7.34 22.94 -2.69
CA THR A 332 7.99 22.16 -1.63
C THR A 332 7.13 22.00 -0.37
N LEU A 333 5.89 22.51 -0.41
CA LEU A 333 4.94 22.44 0.69
C LEU A 333 3.91 21.32 0.48
N PRO A 334 3.42 20.69 1.57
CA PRO A 334 2.24 19.83 1.52
C PRO A 334 0.94 20.63 1.39
N ASP A 335 -0.15 19.92 1.12
CA ASP A 335 -1.54 20.42 1.19
C ASP A 335 -2.29 19.51 2.16
N LEU A 336 -2.53 19.97 3.39
CA LEU A 336 -3.09 19.12 4.44
C LEU A 336 -4.61 19.23 4.44
N VAL A 337 -5.26 18.10 4.25
CA VAL A 337 -6.72 18.04 4.10
C VAL A 337 -7.32 17.20 5.21
N ALA A 338 -8.33 17.74 5.88
CA ALA A 338 -9.15 16.97 6.82
C ALA A 338 -10.27 16.25 6.07
N GLU A 339 -10.35 14.92 6.17
CA GLU A 339 -11.49 14.15 5.67
C GLU A 339 -12.58 14.02 6.74
N PRO A 340 -13.83 13.72 6.35
CA PRO A 340 -14.91 13.48 7.31
C PRO A 340 -14.63 12.33 8.27
N ALA A 341 -15.03 12.50 9.54
CA ALA A 341 -15.00 11.42 10.52
C ALA A 341 -15.92 10.24 10.10
N TRP A 342 -15.50 9.01 10.37
CA TRP A 342 -16.20 7.78 10.01
C TRP A 342 -16.10 6.70 11.10
N SER A 343 -16.75 5.54 10.92
CA SER A 343 -16.84 4.50 11.97
C SER A 343 -17.31 5.07 13.33
N ILE A 344 -18.32 5.93 13.28
CA ILE A 344 -18.77 6.69 14.45
C ILE A 344 -19.70 5.84 15.29
N GLY A 345 -19.33 5.66 16.55
CA GLY A 345 -20.05 4.84 17.51
C GLY A 345 -20.21 5.50 18.86
N THR A 346 -20.93 4.82 19.75
CA THR A 346 -20.99 5.20 21.17
C THR A 346 -20.51 4.05 22.02
N GLU A 347 -19.67 4.35 23.01
CA GLU A 347 -19.18 3.36 23.97
C GLU A 347 -19.43 3.81 25.41
N ARG A 348 -19.29 2.86 26.33
CA ARG A 348 -19.40 3.07 27.77
C ARG A 348 -18.16 2.49 28.45
N GLN A 349 -17.28 3.36 28.93
CA GLN A 349 -16.05 2.93 29.61
C GLN A 349 -15.83 3.77 30.88
N GLY A 350 -15.39 3.13 31.97
CA GLY A 350 -14.92 3.82 33.18
C GLY A 350 -15.92 4.83 33.77
N GLY A 351 -17.23 4.53 33.76
CA GLY A 351 -18.21 5.47 34.31
C GLY A 351 -18.63 6.63 33.37
N LYS A 352 -18.04 6.74 32.18
CA LYS A 352 -18.40 7.74 31.14
C LYS A 352 -19.08 7.15 29.90
N ASP A 353 -19.96 7.94 29.29
CA ASP A 353 -20.48 7.72 27.93
C ASP A 353 -19.56 8.46 26.94
N ARG A 354 -19.25 7.87 25.79
CA ARG A 354 -18.32 8.47 24.82
C ARG A 354 -18.79 8.34 23.38
N LEU A 355 -18.36 9.27 22.52
CA LEU A 355 -18.53 9.21 21.06
C LEU A 355 -17.20 8.84 20.42
N THR A 356 -17.12 7.64 19.86
CA THR A 356 -15.94 7.14 19.15
C THR A 356 -16.04 7.50 17.66
N PHE A 357 -14.90 7.63 17.00
CA PHE A 357 -14.81 7.93 15.57
C PHE A 357 -13.41 7.67 15.04
N ASN A 358 -13.26 7.45 13.75
CA ASN A 358 -11.97 7.56 13.06
C ASN A 358 -11.80 8.98 12.52
N ALA A 359 -10.61 9.54 12.68
CA ALA A 359 -10.16 10.77 12.02
C ALA A 359 -9.14 10.41 10.94
N HIS A 360 -9.14 11.17 9.84
CA HIS A 360 -8.28 10.91 8.69
C HIS A 360 -7.85 12.24 8.07
N GLU A 361 -6.58 12.57 8.21
CA GLU A 361 -5.96 13.73 7.58
C GLU A 361 -4.97 13.26 6.50
N TRP A 362 -4.95 13.90 5.33
CA TRP A 362 -4.13 13.45 4.22
C TRP A 362 -3.40 14.58 3.51
N ASN A 363 -2.36 14.24 2.76
CA ASN A 363 -1.55 15.18 2.01
C ASN A 363 -1.88 15.15 0.51
N ALA A 364 -2.51 16.21 0.00
CA ALA A 364 -2.86 16.35 -1.41
C ALA A 364 -1.70 16.86 -2.29
N GLY A 365 -0.54 17.16 -1.70
CA GLY A 365 0.68 17.57 -2.38
C GLY A 365 0.85 19.08 -2.51
N PRO A 366 1.75 19.58 -3.37
CA PRO A 366 2.60 18.84 -4.29
C PRO A 366 3.82 18.15 -3.66
N ALA A 367 4.12 18.39 -2.37
CA ALA A 367 5.29 17.83 -1.70
C ALA A 367 4.93 17.03 -0.42
N PRO A 368 5.79 16.11 0.05
CA PRO A 368 5.56 15.40 1.30
C PRO A 368 5.60 16.35 2.51
N LEU A 369 4.84 16.03 3.56
CA LEU A 369 5.09 16.59 4.89
C LEU A 369 6.17 15.76 5.56
N VAL A 370 7.30 16.38 5.91
CA VAL A 370 8.38 15.73 6.67
C VAL A 370 8.66 16.56 7.92
N VAL A 371 8.47 15.96 9.10
CA VAL A 371 8.76 16.59 10.39
C VAL A 371 9.77 15.75 11.14
N GLU A 372 10.84 16.37 11.62
CA GLU A 372 11.82 15.69 12.48
C GLU A 372 11.90 16.32 13.86
N GLY A 373 12.03 15.47 14.87
CA GLY A 373 12.26 15.86 16.25
C GLY A 373 13.71 15.65 16.66
N PHE A 374 14.32 16.66 17.28
CA PHE A 374 15.65 16.56 17.88
C PHE A 374 15.58 16.73 19.39
N ARG A 375 16.07 15.73 20.11
CA ARG A 375 16.00 15.69 21.57
C ARG A 375 17.21 16.33 22.21
N ARG A 376 17.00 17.47 22.87
CA ARG A 376 18.00 18.06 23.75
C ARG A 376 18.39 17.13 24.90
N PRO A 377 19.66 17.18 25.39
CA PRO A 377 20.07 16.42 26.57
C PRO A 377 19.14 16.68 27.77
N LYS A 378 18.65 15.60 28.40
CA LYS A 378 17.68 15.62 29.52
C LYS A 378 16.31 16.25 29.20
N GLY A 379 16.01 16.56 27.93
CA GLY A 379 14.73 17.09 27.49
C GLY A 379 13.59 16.08 27.62
N ARG A 380 12.42 16.55 28.08
CA ARG A 380 11.16 15.79 28.15
C ARG A 380 10.32 15.91 26.87
N VAL A 381 10.68 16.83 25.99
CA VAL A 381 10.12 17.06 24.66
C VAL A 381 11.26 17.21 23.65
N MET A 382 11.00 16.96 22.37
CA MET A 382 11.91 17.29 21.26
C MET A 382 11.51 18.63 20.64
N ASP A 383 12.50 19.41 20.21
CA ASP A 383 12.24 20.52 19.30
C ASP A 383 11.98 19.91 17.91
N ALA A 384 10.88 20.30 17.26
CA ALA A 384 10.53 19.78 15.95
C ALA A 384 10.78 20.82 14.84
N TYR A 385 11.04 20.31 13.64
CA TYR A 385 11.34 21.09 12.44
C TYR A 385 10.68 20.42 11.25
N GLN A 386 10.09 21.23 10.38
CA GLN A 386 9.58 20.80 9.08
C GLN A 386 10.69 20.92 8.06
N PHE A 387 10.88 19.89 7.25
CA PHE A 387 11.91 19.81 6.22
C PHE A 387 11.26 19.86 4.84
N PHE A 388 11.89 20.61 3.94
CA PHE A 388 11.39 20.86 2.58
C PHE A 388 12.31 20.20 1.57
N TYR A 389 11.70 19.54 0.59
CA TYR A 389 12.40 18.75 -0.41
C TYR A 389 12.01 19.17 -1.83
N GLU A 390 12.98 19.12 -2.73
CA GLU A 390 12.81 19.29 -4.17
C GLU A 390 13.64 18.20 -4.85
N GLU A 391 13.02 17.36 -5.68
CA GLU A 391 13.71 16.26 -6.38
C GLU A 391 14.55 15.37 -5.44
N GLY A 392 13.99 15.00 -4.28
CA GLY A 392 14.66 14.15 -3.28
C GLY A 392 15.73 14.85 -2.43
N GLU A 393 16.15 16.07 -2.80
CA GLU A 393 17.17 16.84 -2.09
C GLU A 393 16.54 17.78 -1.06
N GLN A 394 17.12 17.84 0.14
CA GLN A 394 16.66 18.75 1.18
C GLN A 394 17.07 20.20 0.84
N VAL A 395 16.09 21.05 0.51
CA VAL A 395 16.32 22.44 0.11
C VAL A 395 16.17 23.44 1.25
N GLY A 396 15.57 23.04 2.36
CA GLY A 396 15.45 23.89 3.54
C GLY A 396 14.76 23.24 4.72
N TYR A 397 14.66 23.99 5.82
CA TYR A 397 13.83 23.63 6.97
C TYR A 397 13.28 24.86 7.70
N ALA A 398 12.20 24.67 8.44
CA ALA A 398 11.61 25.65 9.35
C ALA A 398 11.36 25.00 10.71
N LYS A 399 11.35 25.80 11.79
CA LYS A 399 11.00 25.27 13.12
C LYS A 399 9.48 25.06 13.18
N THR A 400 9.02 23.91 13.67
CA THR A 400 7.59 23.63 13.85
C THR A 400 7.33 22.89 15.16
N GLY A 401 6.35 23.35 15.94
CA GLY A 401 5.85 22.63 17.13
C GLY A 401 6.91 22.03 18.06
N THR A 402 6.53 20.92 18.70
CA THR A 402 7.40 20.05 19.50
C THR A 402 6.91 18.61 19.43
N MET A 403 7.74 17.64 19.81
CA MET A 403 7.28 16.26 20.00
C MET A 403 7.33 15.83 21.46
N LYS A 404 6.34 15.04 21.89
CA LYS A 404 6.23 14.56 23.27
C LYS A 404 6.07 13.04 23.28
N TYR A 405 6.83 12.39 24.17
CA TYR A 405 6.69 10.96 24.41
C TYR A 405 5.38 10.67 25.16
N HIS A 406 4.48 9.90 24.54
CA HIS A 406 3.33 9.35 25.24
C HIS A 406 3.78 8.07 25.96
N ALA A 407 3.38 7.92 27.22
CA ALA A 407 3.75 6.79 28.06
C ALA A 407 2.46 6.18 28.64
N ALA A 408 1.67 5.58 27.76
CA ALA A 408 0.43 4.90 28.08
C ALA A 408 0.39 3.54 27.37
N PRO A 409 -0.34 2.54 27.90
CA PRO A 409 -0.58 1.29 27.18
C PRO A 409 -1.05 1.57 25.74
N GLY A 410 -0.47 0.88 24.75
CA GLY A 410 -0.75 1.11 23.32
C GLY A 410 -0.12 2.38 22.72
N HIS A 411 0.49 3.25 23.52
CA HIS A 411 1.12 4.49 23.08
C HIS A 411 2.46 4.71 23.79
N TRP A 412 3.48 3.97 23.37
CA TRP A 412 4.85 4.02 23.88
C TRP A 412 5.82 4.69 22.90
N HIS A 413 5.37 5.73 22.22
CA HIS A 413 6.09 6.43 21.16
C HIS A 413 5.96 7.96 21.27
N TRP A 414 6.77 8.68 20.50
CA TRP A 414 6.67 10.14 20.37
C TRP A 414 5.49 10.54 19.48
N HIS A 415 4.89 11.68 19.80
CA HIS A 415 3.86 12.35 19.01
C HIS A 415 4.31 13.75 18.65
N PHE A 416 4.13 14.16 17.39
CA PHE A 416 4.13 15.57 17.01
C PHE A 416 2.89 16.26 17.60
N LEU A 417 3.12 17.31 18.39
CA LEU A 417 2.05 18.13 18.94
C LEU A 417 1.49 19.05 17.85
N ASP A 418 0.19 19.34 17.92
CA ASP A 418 -0.49 20.35 17.11
C ASP A 418 -0.72 19.96 15.64
N PHE A 419 -0.79 18.65 15.33
CA PHE A 419 -1.15 18.19 13.98
C PHE A 419 -2.63 18.36 13.67
N ALA A 420 -3.52 17.97 14.59
CA ALA A 420 -4.96 18.03 14.38
C ALA A 420 -5.71 18.32 15.68
N GLN A 421 -6.88 18.95 15.55
CA GLN A 421 -7.80 19.21 16.65
C GLN A 421 -9.18 18.65 16.34
N TYR A 422 -9.76 17.95 17.32
CA TYR A 422 -11.09 17.36 17.22
C TYR A 422 -12.05 17.98 18.23
N GLU A 423 -13.15 18.53 17.72
CA GLU A 423 -14.17 19.21 18.50
C GLU A 423 -15.55 18.64 18.19
N LEU A 424 -16.34 18.37 19.22
CA LEU A 424 -17.78 18.24 19.06
C LEU A 424 -18.37 19.64 19.20
N VAL A 425 -19.09 20.08 18.18
CA VAL A 425 -19.69 21.42 18.14
C VAL A 425 -21.20 21.36 17.89
N THR A 426 -21.92 22.39 18.31
CA THR A 426 -23.33 22.55 17.99
C THR A 426 -23.53 22.78 16.49
N THR A 427 -24.76 22.72 15.99
CA THR A 427 -25.04 23.05 14.57
C THR A 427 -24.66 24.48 14.20
N LYS A 428 -24.54 25.38 15.18
CA LYS A 428 -24.09 26.77 15.05
C LYS A 428 -22.57 26.93 15.15
N GLY A 429 -21.84 25.85 15.45
CA GLY A 429 -20.38 25.84 15.56
C GLY A 429 -19.83 26.18 16.94
N GLU A 430 -20.67 26.26 17.97
CA GLU A 430 -20.24 26.48 19.36
C GLU A 430 -19.63 25.20 19.94
N LEU A 431 -18.49 25.31 20.61
CA LEU A 431 -17.79 24.17 21.22
C LEU A 431 -18.65 23.51 22.30
N VAL A 432 -18.76 22.18 22.24
CA VAL A 432 -19.41 21.34 23.26
C VAL A 432 -18.35 20.64 24.10
N THR A 433 -17.43 19.93 23.46
CA THR A 433 -16.29 19.26 24.09
C THR A 433 -15.20 18.97 23.05
N THR A 434 -13.97 18.75 23.50
CA THR A 434 -12.87 18.23 22.66
C THR A 434 -12.66 16.74 22.94
N SER A 435 -11.96 16.03 22.05
CA SER A 435 -11.63 14.60 22.26
C SER A 435 -10.40 14.41 23.17
N GLY A 436 -9.74 15.52 23.55
CA GLY A 436 -8.58 15.51 24.46
C GLY A 436 -7.25 15.13 23.80
N LYS A 437 -7.26 14.81 22.50
CA LYS A 437 -6.11 14.37 21.73
C LYS A 437 -5.81 15.36 20.59
N GLN A 438 -4.56 15.79 20.52
CA GLN A 438 -4.09 16.84 19.59
C GLN A 438 -2.73 16.51 18.96
N SER A 439 -2.25 15.27 19.12
CA SER A 439 -0.88 14.89 18.78
C SER A 439 -0.79 13.42 18.38
N TRP A 440 -0.06 13.12 17.31
CA TRP A 440 0.05 11.78 16.73
C TRP A 440 1.46 11.50 16.25
N CYS A 441 1.74 10.24 15.94
CA CYS A 441 2.86 9.92 15.08
C CYS A 441 2.38 9.93 13.63
N LEU A 442 3.01 10.73 12.74
CA LEU A 442 2.60 10.78 11.34
C LEU A 442 3.12 9.57 10.56
N VAL A 443 2.19 8.71 10.13
CA VAL A 443 2.48 7.53 9.31
C VAL A 443 1.44 7.42 8.18
N PRO A 444 1.84 7.13 6.93
CA PRO A 444 0.90 6.88 5.84
C PRO A 444 0.17 5.55 6.04
N THR A 445 -1.03 5.58 6.60
CA THR A 445 -1.82 4.38 6.87
C THR A 445 -2.72 4.00 5.70
N ASP A 446 -3.25 4.99 4.97
CA ASP A 446 -4.25 4.75 3.92
C ASP A 446 -3.95 5.54 2.64
N PRO A 447 -4.09 4.92 1.45
CA PRO A 447 -4.04 5.65 0.21
C PRO A 447 -5.31 6.49 0.03
N VAL A 448 -5.15 7.74 -0.41
CA VAL A 448 -6.26 8.64 -0.74
C VAL A 448 -6.28 8.96 -2.22
N ASP A 449 -5.15 9.38 -2.80
CA ASP A 449 -5.06 9.67 -4.23
C ASP A 449 -3.67 9.31 -4.77
N MET A 450 -3.50 8.04 -5.14
CA MET A 450 -2.24 7.51 -5.67
C MET A 450 -1.93 7.99 -7.10
N LEU A 451 -2.86 8.70 -7.75
CA LEU A 451 -2.66 9.36 -9.04
C LEU A 451 -2.39 10.85 -8.92
N ALA A 452 -2.40 11.41 -7.70
CA ALA A 452 -1.98 12.78 -7.47
C ALA A 452 -0.54 12.98 -7.98
N LYS A 453 -0.24 14.21 -8.41
CA LYS A 453 1.11 14.55 -8.87
C LYS A 453 2.09 14.32 -7.72
N ASN A 454 3.19 13.60 -7.98
CA ASN A 454 4.21 13.22 -7.00
C ASN A 454 3.72 12.26 -5.90
N ALA A 455 2.57 11.60 -6.08
CA ALA A 455 2.10 10.60 -5.12
C ALA A 455 3.12 9.46 -4.97
N ALA A 456 3.39 9.06 -3.72
CA ALA A 456 4.21 7.88 -3.45
C ALA A 456 3.36 6.63 -3.63
N TRP A 457 3.85 5.61 -4.32
CA TRP A 457 3.13 4.33 -4.41
C TRP A 457 3.54 3.37 -3.30
N ARG A 458 4.79 3.44 -2.83
CA ARG A 458 5.31 2.58 -1.76
C ARG A 458 5.71 3.41 -0.54
N PRO A 459 4.76 3.81 0.31
CA PRO A 459 5.08 4.59 1.50
C PRO A 459 6.03 3.86 2.46
N GLU A 460 6.06 2.52 2.45
CA GLU A 460 6.96 1.75 3.29
C GLU A 460 8.45 1.98 2.96
N LEU A 461 8.75 2.51 1.77
CA LEU A 461 10.12 2.79 1.31
C LEU A 461 10.59 4.22 1.57
N ILE A 462 9.78 5.07 2.23
CA ILE A 462 10.11 6.50 2.42
C ILE A 462 10.93 6.80 3.69
N GLY A 463 11.45 5.78 4.36
CA GLY A 463 12.23 5.93 5.60
C GLY A 463 11.36 6.08 6.85
N LEU A 464 10.42 5.15 7.04
CA LEU A 464 9.54 5.06 8.22
C LEU A 464 10.19 4.34 9.41
N ASP A 465 11.42 3.87 9.27
CA ASP A 465 12.18 3.11 10.27
C ASP A 465 12.42 3.87 11.59
N SER A 466 12.41 5.21 11.53
CA SER A 466 12.48 6.05 12.73
C SER A 466 11.13 6.61 13.19
N ALA A 467 10.05 6.37 12.42
CA ALA A 467 8.74 6.87 12.75
C ALA A 467 8.28 6.31 14.11
N CYS A 468 7.62 7.15 14.90
CA CYS A 468 7.08 6.75 16.21
C CYS A 468 8.15 6.21 17.18
N GLY A 469 9.37 6.75 17.15
CA GLY A 469 10.53 6.22 17.88
C GLY A 469 10.32 5.92 19.38
N GLY A 470 11.16 5.05 19.93
CA GLY A 470 11.09 4.66 21.35
C GLY A 470 11.51 5.75 22.34
N LYS A 471 11.30 5.50 23.63
CA LYS A 471 11.58 6.47 24.73
C LYS A 471 12.99 7.07 24.72
N ASN A 472 13.97 6.33 24.22
CA ASN A 472 15.38 6.73 24.20
C ASN A 472 15.81 7.45 22.93
N ALA A 473 14.90 7.60 21.95
CA ALA A 473 15.17 8.29 20.70
C ALA A 473 15.80 9.68 20.96
N LYS A 474 16.87 9.95 20.21
CA LYS A 474 17.54 11.26 20.15
C LYS A 474 17.05 12.08 18.98
N TRP A 475 16.59 11.37 17.96
CA TRP A 475 16.07 11.86 16.71
C TRP A 475 14.97 10.91 16.26
N LEU A 476 14.00 11.44 15.52
CA LEU A 476 13.02 10.68 14.76
C LEU A 476 12.49 11.55 13.61
N ARG A 477 11.99 10.89 12.56
CA ARG A 477 11.31 11.50 11.43
C ARG A 477 9.90 10.92 11.33
N GLU A 478 8.91 11.79 11.16
CA GLU A 478 7.53 11.45 10.83
C GLU A 478 7.19 12.06 9.48
N SER A 479 6.63 11.27 8.56
CA SER A 479 6.47 11.63 7.16
C SER A 479 5.07 11.28 6.66
N LEU A 480 4.41 12.22 5.99
CA LEU A 480 3.14 11.98 5.28
C LEU A 480 3.33 12.30 3.78
N PRO A 481 3.54 11.28 2.93
CA PRO A 481 3.76 11.47 1.50
C PRO A 481 2.49 11.92 0.78
N VAL A 482 2.69 12.51 -0.40
CA VAL A 482 1.58 12.93 -1.27
C VAL A 482 0.71 11.73 -1.64
N GLY A 483 -0.61 11.93 -1.62
CA GLY A 483 -1.60 10.91 -1.96
C GLY A 483 -1.97 9.98 -0.81
N TRP A 484 -1.39 10.17 0.38
CA TRP A 484 -1.62 9.33 1.56
C TRP A 484 -2.21 10.12 2.71
N GLY A 485 -2.99 9.43 3.52
CA GLY A 485 -3.49 9.93 4.79
C GLY A 485 -3.10 9.05 5.97
N ASP A 486 -3.35 9.61 7.14
CA ASP A 486 -3.07 9.03 8.44
C ASP A 486 -4.39 8.90 9.21
N THR A 487 -4.82 7.66 9.46
CA THR A 487 -6.10 7.35 10.11
C THR A 487 -5.86 6.93 11.56
N TYR A 488 -6.50 7.65 12.49
CA TYR A 488 -6.51 7.30 13.90
C TYR A 488 -7.91 7.04 14.43
N SER A 489 -8.10 5.88 15.05
CA SER A 489 -9.30 5.53 15.79
C SER A 489 -9.32 6.19 17.16
N GLN A 490 -10.36 7.00 17.41
CA GLN A 490 -10.63 7.67 18.68
C GLN A 490 -11.57 6.82 19.52
N TYR A 491 -10.99 6.11 20.47
CA TYR A 491 -11.69 5.30 21.45
C TYR A 491 -11.19 5.66 22.85
N GLN A 492 -11.90 5.20 23.87
CA GLN A 492 -11.52 5.41 25.26
C GLN A 492 -11.22 6.89 25.60
N THR A 493 -10.09 7.19 26.24
CA THR A 493 -9.75 8.55 26.68
C THR A 493 -9.49 9.54 25.56
N GLU A 494 -9.40 9.05 24.31
CA GLU A 494 -9.18 9.87 23.11
C GLU A 494 -10.50 10.21 22.41
N ALA A 495 -11.63 9.65 22.87
CA ALA A 495 -12.98 9.92 22.36
C ALA A 495 -13.67 11.09 23.10
N PHE A 496 -14.73 11.67 22.48
CA PHE A 496 -15.49 12.77 23.11
C PHE A 496 -16.28 12.28 24.32
N ASP A 497 -16.18 12.98 25.47
CA ASP A 497 -17.00 12.70 26.65
C ASP A 497 -18.45 13.19 26.45
N LEU A 498 -19.41 12.27 26.46
CA LEU A 498 -20.84 12.53 26.30
C LEU A 498 -21.60 12.60 27.63
N THR A 499 -20.95 12.41 28.78
CA THR A 499 -21.61 12.17 30.09
C THR A 499 -22.52 13.33 30.54
N GLY A 500 -22.35 14.53 29.99
CA GLY A 500 -23.22 15.69 30.21
C GLY A 500 -23.84 16.29 28.93
N VAL A 501 -23.63 15.68 27.76
CA VAL A 501 -24.05 16.24 26.47
C VAL A 501 -25.53 15.90 26.21
N PRO A 502 -26.42 16.89 26.00
CA PRO A 502 -27.83 16.62 25.69
C PRO A 502 -28.04 15.79 24.42
N ASN A 503 -29.22 15.20 24.29
CA ASN A 503 -29.64 14.64 22.99
C ASN A 503 -29.87 15.79 21.99
N GLY A 504 -29.48 15.59 20.74
CA GLY A 504 -29.55 16.65 19.74
C GLY A 504 -28.71 16.38 18.51
N THR A 505 -28.71 17.35 17.59
CA THR A 505 -27.84 17.33 16.41
C THR A 505 -26.57 18.12 16.71
N TYR A 506 -25.43 17.53 16.38
CA TYR A 506 -24.10 18.11 16.54
C TYR A 506 -23.27 17.88 15.28
N LYS A 507 -22.06 18.45 15.26
CA LYS A 507 -21.06 18.16 14.24
C LYS A 507 -19.75 17.80 14.92
N ILE A 508 -19.09 16.74 14.46
CA ILE A 508 -17.66 16.53 14.72
C ILE A 508 -16.93 17.47 13.76
N ARG A 509 -16.11 18.36 14.29
CA ARG A 509 -15.19 19.21 13.55
C ARG A 509 -13.80 18.63 13.68
N ILE A 510 -13.21 18.31 12.54
CA ILE A 510 -11.80 17.98 12.41
C ILE A 510 -11.10 19.19 11.83
N THR A 511 -9.96 19.57 12.39
CA THR A 511 -9.12 20.64 11.87
C THR A 511 -7.67 20.18 11.86
N VAL A 512 -7.06 20.05 10.68
CA VAL A 512 -5.63 19.79 10.51
C VAL A 512 -4.85 21.10 10.54
N ASN A 513 -3.62 21.07 11.06
CA ASN A 513 -2.77 22.24 11.32
C ASN A 513 -3.51 23.41 11.99
N PRO A 514 -4.23 23.18 13.11
CA PRO A 514 -5.16 24.15 13.68
C PRO A 514 -4.49 25.47 14.11
N ASP A 515 -3.21 25.41 14.49
CA ASP A 515 -2.45 26.58 14.95
C ASP A 515 -1.59 27.22 13.84
N GLY A 516 -1.58 26.65 12.63
CA GLY A 516 -0.75 27.13 11.52
C GLY A 516 0.75 26.97 11.74
N ASN A 517 1.16 25.99 12.56
CA ASN A 517 2.56 25.72 12.89
C ASN A 517 3.28 24.96 11.76
N LEU A 518 2.55 24.27 10.89
CA LEU A 518 3.08 23.65 9.68
C LEU A 518 2.91 24.61 8.50
N HIS A 519 3.94 24.67 7.65
CA HIS A 519 3.85 25.32 6.36
C HIS A 519 3.16 24.39 5.37
N GLU A 520 2.12 24.90 4.72
CA GLU A 520 1.33 24.19 3.70
C GLU A 520 0.87 25.17 2.62
N VAL A 521 0.46 24.67 1.46
CA VAL A 521 0.10 25.50 0.31
C VAL A 521 -1.16 26.35 0.54
N THR A 522 -2.09 25.85 1.34
CA THR A 522 -3.37 26.52 1.63
C THR A 522 -3.94 26.01 2.95
N ALA A 523 -4.75 26.82 3.62
CA ALA A 523 -5.51 26.40 4.81
C ALA A 523 -7.02 26.24 4.52
N GLU A 524 -7.44 26.36 3.25
CA GLU A 524 -8.84 26.44 2.84
C GLU A 524 -9.61 25.12 3.01
N ASN A 525 -8.89 24.00 3.07
CA ASN A 525 -9.37 22.62 3.14
C ASN A 525 -9.02 21.93 4.47
N ASN A 526 -8.51 22.68 5.44
CA ASN A 526 -8.08 22.12 6.73
C ASN A 526 -9.23 21.69 7.63
N VAL A 527 -10.47 22.10 7.35
CA VAL A 527 -11.62 21.89 8.24
C VAL A 527 -12.66 20.98 7.60
N SER A 528 -12.97 19.87 8.29
CA SER A 528 -14.08 18.98 7.96
C SER A 528 -15.17 18.98 9.03
N LEU A 529 -16.43 18.84 8.61
CA LEU A 529 -17.60 18.82 9.49
C LEU A 529 -18.48 17.60 9.23
N ARG A 530 -18.54 16.69 10.20
CA ARG A 530 -19.36 15.47 10.15
C ARG A 530 -20.58 15.58 11.06
N LYS A 531 -21.79 15.59 10.49
CA LYS A 531 -23.04 15.68 11.26
C LYS A 531 -23.30 14.38 12.03
N VAL A 532 -23.66 14.49 13.31
CA VAL A 532 -24.10 13.37 14.16
C VAL A 532 -25.39 13.72 14.90
N VAL A 533 -26.25 12.74 15.14
CA VAL A 533 -27.48 12.89 15.92
C VAL A 533 -27.39 12.03 17.16
N LEU A 534 -27.19 12.67 18.32
CA LEU A 534 -27.05 12.00 19.61
C LEU A 534 -28.42 11.76 20.24
N GLY A 535 -28.63 10.54 20.71
CA GLY A 535 -29.83 10.08 21.39
C GLY A 535 -29.51 9.17 22.57
N GLY A 536 -30.55 8.46 23.04
CA GLY A 536 -30.45 7.51 24.15
C GLY A 536 -30.57 8.17 25.52
N LYS A 537 -30.11 7.44 26.55
CA LYS A 537 -30.11 7.86 27.96
C LYS A 537 -28.67 7.78 28.50
N PRO A 538 -28.34 8.48 29.60
CA PRO A 538 -27.06 8.28 30.27
C PRO A 538 -26.81 6.79 30.55
N GLY A 539 -25.63 6.30 30.22
CA GLY A 539 -25.26 4.88 30.29
C GLY A 539 -25.66 4.01 29.10
N ALA A 540 -26.47 4.54 28.17
CA ALA A 540 -26.96 3.85 26.98
C ALA A 540 -27.20 4.89 25.87
N ARG A 541 -26.15 5.65 25.52
CA ARG A 541 -26.20 6.62 24.43
C ARG A 541 -26.30 5.90 23.08
N THR A 542 -26.88 6.60 22.10
CA THR A 542 -26.94 6.14 20.72
C THR A 542 -26.53 7.27 19.80
N VAL A 543 -25.97 6.95 18.64
CA VAL A 543 -25.69 7.91 17.57
C VAL A 543 -26.34 7.46 16.26
N LYS A 544 -26.85 8.42 15.49
CA LYS A 544 -27.19 8.23 14.08
C LYS A 544 -26.35 9.16 13.24
N VAL A 545 -25.83 8.66 12.14
CA VAL A 545 -24.96 9.41 11.24
C VAL A 545 -25.54 9.41 9.82
N PRO A 546 -25.74 10.56 9.18
CA PRO A 546 -26.18 10.61 7.79
C PRO A 546 -25.10 10.12 6.84
N LYS A 547 -25.50 9.54 5.70
CA LYS A 547 -24.56 9.13 4.64
C LYS A 547 -23.76 10.31 4.06
N ILE A 548 -22.54 10.07 3.59
CA ILE A 548 -21.72 11.01 2.81
C ILE A 548 -21.77 10.57 1.37
N ASP A 549 -22.20 11.43 0.45
CA ASP A 549 -22.33 11.09 -0.97
C ASP A 549 -23.11 9.78 -1.23
N GLY A 550 -24.07 9.43 -0.36
CA GLY A 550 -24.82 8.18 -0.47
C GLY A 550 -24.11 6.93 0.09
N VAL A 551 -22.87 7.07 0.57
CA VAL A 551 -22.08 6.04 1.25
C VAL A 551 -22.38 6.03 2.76
N ASP A 552 -22.63 4.84 3.29
CA ASP A 552 -22.79 4.60 4.73
C ASP A 552 -21.43 4.21 5.30
N THR A 553 -20.67 5.18 5.81
CA THR A 553 -19.30 5.00 6.33
C THR A 553 -19.25 4.36 7.72
N GLU A 554 -20.41 3.89 8.19
CA GLU A 554 -20.68 3.31 9.49
C GLU A 554 -21.23 1.88 9.34
N SER A 555 -21.49 1.43 8.11
CA SER A 555 -21.76 0.02 7.86
C SER A 555 -20.45 -0.76 7.97
N GLY A 556 -20.47 -1.92 8.62
CA GLY A 556 -19.29 -2.78 8.79
C GLY A 556 -18.78 -3.43 7.50
N ASP A 557 -19.23 -2.98 6.34
CA ASP A 557 -18.97 -3.59 5.02
C ASP A 557 -17.58 -3.24 4.47
N TYR A 558 -16.82 -2.38 5.17
CA TYR A 558 -15.48 -1.97 4.76
C TYR A 558 -14.46 -2.46 5.78
N MET A 559 -14.05 -3.72 5.60
CA MET A 559 -12.91 -4.30 6.30
C MET A 559 -11.63 -3.87 5.57
N PHE A 560 -10.73 -3.25 6.33
CA PHE A 560 -9.50 -2.60 5.86
C PHE A 560 -8.52 -3.52 5.13
N ALA A 561 -7.68 -2.91 4.28
CA ALA A 561 -6.39 -3.42 3.79
C ALA A 561 -5.25 -3.31 4.84
N THR A 562 -5.56 -3.19 6.13
CA THR A 562 -4.56 -2.94 7.19
C THR A 562 -3.83 -4.19 7.66
N GLU A 563 -4.32 -5.40 7.37
CA GLU A 563 -3.60 -6.62 7.72
C GLU A 563 -2.26 -6.73 6.96
N THR A 564 -2.19 -6.24 5.72
CA THR A 564 -0.98 -6.34 4.88
C THR A 564 0.03 -5.22 5.14
N ALA A 565 -0.44 -4.00 5.46
CA ALA A 565 0.45 -2.88 5.75
C ALA A 565 1.24 -3.08 7.06
N LEU A 566 0.62 -3.60 8.12
CA LEU A 566 1.32 -3.89 9.37
C LEU A 566 2.21 -5.14 9.30
N THR A 567 1.87 -6.15 8.49
CA THR A 567 2.71 -7.34 8.32
C THR A 567 3.94 -7.08 7.43
N ALA A 568 3.90 -6.09 6.54
CA ALA A 568 5.07 -5.62 5.80
C ALA A 568 6.13 -4.97 6.71
N PHE A 569 5.75 -4.51 7.91
CA PHE A 569 6.67 -4.06 8.95
C PHE A 569 7.12 -5.23 9.85
N GLY A 570 7.78 -6.21 9.25
CA GLY A 570 8.64 -7.18 9.95
C GLY A 570 7.96 -8.06 10.99
N THR A 571 7.30 -9.13 10.55
CA THR A 571 7.04 -10.28 11.43
C THR A 571 8.35 -11.05 11.68
N ALA A 572 9.08 -10.68 12.73
CA ALA A 572 10.05 -11.57 13.37
C ALA A 572 9.48 -11.99 14.72
N SER A 573 8.85 -13.17 14.76
CA SER A 573 8.47 -13.82 16.02
C SER A 573 9.73 -14.03 16.87
N THR A 574 9.76 -13.44 18.06
CA THR A 574 10.59 -13.95 19.16
C THR A 574 9.81 -13.93 20.46
N SER A 575 9.68 -15.12 21.06
CA SER A 575 9.14 -15.31 22.40
C SER A 575 10.02 -14.61 23.43
N ALA A 576 9.43 -13.86 24.35
CA ALA A 576 10.09 -13.50 25.61
C ALA A 576 9.15 -13.75 26.78
N HIS A 577 9.22 -14.98 27.32
CA HIS A 577 8.85 -15.26 28.69
C HIS A 577 9.71 -14.43 29.64
N THR A 578 9.09 -13.80 30.64
CA THR A 578 9.76 -13.56 31.92
C THR A 578 8.86 -14.03 33.06
N HIS A 579 9.34 -15.08 33.73
CA HIS A 579 8.88 -15.52 35.03
C HIS A 579 9.32 -14.51 36.11
N HIS A 580 8.41 -14.31 37.07
CA HIS A 580 8.53 -13.66 38.38
C HIS A 580 8.55 -12.13 38.49
#